data_AF-A0A966KEM3-F1
#
_entry.id   AF-A0A966KEM3-F1
#
_cell.length_a   1.000
_cell.length_b   1.000
_cell.length_c   1.000
_cell.angle_alpha   90.00
_cell.angle_beta   90.00
_cell.angle_gamma   90.00
#
_symmetry.space_group_name_H-M   'P 1'
#
loop_
_entity.id
_entity.type
_entity.pdbx_description
1 polymer ?
#
loop_
_entity_poly.entity_id
_entity_poly.type
_entity_poly.pdbx_seq_one_letter_code
_entity_poly.pdbx_strand_id
1 'polypeptide(L)'
;ANIQLAVSIPNILILETIETNFHDELIKSSIQVDDGYITAPQGPGLGIEVNEDLARQNPFDADGLHLMMQDEPCDYKNGNFFLGGAPPKSSS
;
A
#
# COMPACT_ATOMS: atom_id res chain seq x y z
N ALA A 1 -9.45 -5.57 -3.23
CA ALA A 1 -10.88 -5.25 -2.95
C ALA A 1 -11.32 -3.99 -3.69
N ASN A 2 -10.65 -2.84 -3.52
CA ASN A 2 -11.05 -1.56 -4.12
C ASN A 2 -11.29 -1.62 -5.64
N ILE A 3 -10.47 -2.36 -6.40
CA ILE A 3 -10.68 -2.56 -7.85
C ILE A 3 -12.05 -3.19 -8.16
N GLN A 4 -12.46 -4.23 -7.42
CA GLN A 4 -13.75 -4.91 -7.62
C GLN A 4 -14.94 -3.95 -7.35
N LEU A 5 -14.80 -3.06 -6.36
CA LEU A 5 -15.77 -2.01 -6.13
C LEU A 5 -15.77 -0.98 -7.27
N ALA A 6 -14.59 -0.52 -7.69
CA ALA A 6 -14.42 0.48 -8.75
C ALA A 6 -15.04 0.03 -10.08
N VAL A 7 -14.88 -1.24 -10.47
CA VAL A 7 -15.46 -1.78 -11.71
C VAL A 7 -16.98 -2.02 -11.62
N SER A 8 -17.57 -2.01 -10.42
CA SER A 8 -19.00 -2.29 -10.21
C SER A 8 -19.86 -1.06 -9.94
N ILE A 9 -19.27 0.14 -9.87
CA ILE A 9 -20.01 1.39 -9.64
C ILE A 9 -19.91 2.33 -10.86
N PRO A 10 -21.00 2.99 -11.28
CA PRO A 10 -20.97 3.90 -12.43
C PRO A 10 -20.35 5.27 -12.11
N ASN A 11 -20.12 5.56 -10.82
CA ASN A 11 -19.69 6.86 -10.31
C ASN A 11 -18.28 6.82 -9.68
N ILE A 12 -17.42 5.91 -10.14
CA ILE A 12 -16.01 5.93 -9.77
C ILE A 12 -15.32 7.19 -10.34
N LEU A 13 -14.46 7.81 -9.54
CA LEU A 13 -13.63 8.96 -9.97
C LEU A 13 -12.19 8.54 -10.28
N ILE A 14 -11.52 7.96 -9.28
CA ILE A 14 -10.11 7.55 -9.34
C ILE A 14 -9.89 6.40 -8.34
N LEU A 15 -8.84 5.61 -8.56
CA LEU A 15 -8.39 4.55 -7.66
C LEU A 15 -6.96 4.84 -7.21
N GLU A 16 -6.75 5.00 -5.90
CA GLU A 16 -5.42 5.19 -5.31
C GLU A 16 -4.59 3.91 -5.41
N THR A 17 -3.33 4.04 -5.82
CA THR A 17 -2.37 2.93 -5.99
C THR A 17 -1.04 3.22 -5.29
N ILE A 18 -0.36 2.14 -4.88
CA ILE A 18 0.99 2.18 -4.33
C ILE A 18 1.82 1.13 -5.08
N GLU A 19 2.77 1.59 -5.91
CA GLU A 19 3.58 0.72 -6.76
C GLU A 19 4.95 0.46 -6.12
N THR A 20 5.05 -0.63 -5.37
CA THR A 20 6.33 -1.11 -4.81
C THR A 20 6.52 -2.59 -5.09
N ASN A 21 7.77 -3.05 -5.12
CA ASN A 21 8.10 -4.46 -5.33
C ASN A 21 7.39 -5.38 -4.33
N PHE A 22 7.26 -4.95 -3.06
CA PHE A 22 6.55 -5.74 -2.07
C PHE A 22 5.06 -5.91 -2.37
N HIS A 23 4.38 -4.85 -2.85
CA HIS A 23 2.97 -4.94 -3.25
C HIS A 23 2.81 -5.89 -4.44
N ASP A 24 3.71 -5.82 -5.44
CA ASP A 24 3.69 -6.67 -6.62
C ASP A 24 3.92 -8.14 -6.30
N GLU A 25 5.03 -8.44 -5.61
CA GLU A 25 5.45 -9.81 -5.27
C GLU A 25 4.46 -10.51 -4.32
N LEU A 26 3.81 -9.76 -3.42
CA LEU A 26 2.85 -10.30 -2.45
C LEU A 26 1.60 -10.87 -3.11
N ILE A 27 1.23 -10.38 -4.30
CA ILE A 27 0.09 -10.89 -5.07
C ILE A 27 0.50 -11.52 -6.39
N LYS A 28 1.78 -11.89 -6.54
CA LYS A 28 2.34 -12.51 -7.76
C LYS A 28 2.02 -11.70 -9.02
N SER A 29 2.13 -10.37 -8.92
CA SER A 29 1.90 -9.43 -10.02
C SER A 29 0.49 -9.48 -10.63
N SER A 30 -0.51 -9.97 -9.88
CA SER A 30 -1.89 -10.16 -10.38
C SER A 30 -2.62 -8.86 -10.73
N ILE A 31 -2.18 -7.72 -10.20
CA ILE A 31 -2.72 -6.38 -10.50
C ILE A 31 -1.55 -5.55 -11.00
N GLN A 32 -1.72 -4.85 -12.14
CA GLN A 32 -0.72 -3.98 -12.74
C GLN A 32 -1.37 -2.64 -13.12
N VAL A 33 -0.60 -1.56 -12.96
CA VAL A 33 -0.92 -0.24 -13.51
C VAL A 33 -0.22 -0.13 -14.86
N ASP A 34 -0.97 0.13 -15.92
CA ASP A 34 -0.46 0.32 -17.28
C ASP A 34 -0.98 1.67 -17.81
N ASP A 35 -0.07 2.55 -18.18
CA ASP A 35 -0.33 3.94 -18.60
C ASP A 35 -1.28 4.72 -17.65
N GLY A 36 -1.17 4.46 -16.34
CA GLY A 36 -2.00 5.10 -15.31
C GLY A 36 -3.40 4.47 -15.11
N TYR A 37 -3.70 3.34 -15.75
CA TYR A 37 -4.97 2.62 -15.63
C TYR A 37 -4.78 1.20 -15.10
N ILE A 38 -5.85 0.63 -14.53
CA ILE A 38 -5.89 -0.77 -14.12
C ILE A 38 -6.99 -1.48 -14.90
N THR A 39 -6.65 -2.60 -15.54
CA THR A 39 -7.63 -3.45 -16.23
C THR A 39 -8.46 -4.24 -15.22
N ALA A 40 -9.77 -4.38 -15.48
CA ALA A 40 -10.66 -5.18 -14.64
C ALA A 40 -10.15 -6.64 -14.53
N PRO A 41 -9.96 -7.19 -13.32
CA PRO A 41 -9.51 -8.58 -13.15
C PRO A 41 -10.51 -9.57 -13.75
N GLN A 42 -10.00 -10.58 -14.46
CA GLN A 42 -10.82 -11.60 -15.13
C GLN A 42 -10.89 -12.94 -14.36
N GLY A 43 -10.01 -13.13 -13.37
CA GLY A 43 -10.01 -14.30 -12.49
C GLY A 43 -11.16 -14.26 -11.47
N PRO A 44 -11.55 -15.40 -10.89
CA PRO A 44 -12.61 -15.46 -9.89
C PRO A 44 -12.25 -14.71 -8.60
N GLY A 45 -13.28 -14.33 -7.85
CA GLY A 45 -13.12 -13.67 -6.56
C GLY A 45 -12.47 -12.29 -6.70
N LEU A 46 -11.38 -12.06 -5.97
CA LEU A 46 -10.64 -10.79 -6.05
C LEU A 46 -9.73 -10.70 -7.28
N GLY A 47 -9.49 -11.81 -7.99
CA GLY A 47 -8.57 -11.85 -9.12
C GLY A 47 -7.09 -11.74 -8.70
N ILE A 48 -6.74 -12.20 -7.50
CA ILE A 48 -5.36 -12.22 -6.99
C ILE A 48 -5.02 -13.60 -6.40
N GLU A 49 -3.73 -13.93 -6.39
CA GLU A 49 -3.17 -15.05 -5.63
C GLU A 49 -2.14 -14.51 -4.62
N VAL A 50 -2.39 -14.72 -3.33
CA VAL A 50 -1.49 -14.23 -2.28
C VAL A 50 -0.27 -15.13 -2.16
N ASN A 51 0.92 -14.54 -2.17
CA ASN A 51 2.18 -15.20 -1.84
C ASN A 51 2.35 -15.29 -0.31
N GLU A 52 1.77 -16.33 0.29
CA GLU A 52 1.82 -16.51 1.75
C GLU A 52 3.25 -16.70 2.28
N ASP A 53 4.12 -17.36 1.52
CA ASP A 53 5.51 -17.57 1.93
C ASP A 53 6.25 -16.24 2.08
N LEU A 54 6.08 -15.33 1.10
CA LEU A 54 6.64 -13.98 1.20
C LEU A 54 6.06 -13.23 2.40
N ALA A 55 4.75 -13.31 2.63
CA ALA A 55 4.13 -12.66 3.77
C ALA A 55 4.70 -13.18 5.11
N ARG A 56 4.88 -14.50 5.25
CA ARG A 56 5.45 -15.14 6.46
C ARG A 56 6.92 -14.79 6.69
N GLN A 57 7.68 -14.58 5.61
CA GLN A 57 9.09 -14.17 5.67
C GLN A 57 9.29 -12.71 6.10
N ASN A 58 8.23 -11.89 6.07
CA ASN A 58 8.29 -10.46 6.40
C ASN A 58 7.43 -10.14 7.63
N PRO A 59 7.77 -10.65 8.83
CA PRO A 59 7.02 -10.38 10.04
C PRO A 59 7.14 -8.90 10.45
N PHE A 60 6.07 -8.38 11.03
CA PHE A 60 6.10 -7.10 11.74
C PHE A 60 6.55 -7.34 13.18
N ASP A 61 7.74 -6.82 13.52
CA ASP A 61 8.44 -7.01 14.80
C ASP A 61 8.79 -5.68 15.48
N ALA A 62 8.21 -4.57 15.01
CA ALA A 62 8.43 -3.23 15.55
C ALA A 62 7.34 -2.85 16.56
N ASP A 63 7.66 -1.94 17.46
CA ASP A 63 6.74 -1.45 18.51
C ASP A 63 5.82 -0.32 18.03
N GLY A 64 6.11 0.28 16.87
CA GLY A 64 5.35 1.38 16.30
C GLY A 64 3.99 0.96 15.72
N LEU A 65 3.13 1.94 15.44
CA LEU A 65 1.89 1.73 14.68
C LEU A 65 2.15 1.84 13.17
N HIS A 66 1.21 1.36 12.35
CA HIS A 66 1.28 1.49 10.89
C HIS A 66 1.51 2.95 10.44
N LEU A 67 0.79 3.87 11.06
CA LEU A 67 1.00 5.32 10.97
C LEU A 67 0.99 5.89 12.39
N MET A 68 1.78 6.94 12.61
CA MET A 68 1.75 7.72 13.85
C MET A 68 1.51 9.19 13.52
N MET A 69 1.13 9.97 14.53
CA MET A 69 1.16 11.43 14.42
C MET A 69 2.44 11.93 15.08
N GLN A 70 2.98 13.03 14.57
CA GLN A 70 4.07 13.74 15.24
C GLN A 70 3.56 14.29 16.59
N ASP A 71 4.33 14.07 17.65
CA ASP A 71 4.00 14.61 18.98
C ASP A 71 4.30 16.12 19.07
N GLU A 72 5.42 16.55 18.50
CA GLU A 72 5.83 17.95 18.49
C GLU A 72 4.90 18.81 17.63
N PRO A 73 4.63 20.06 18.01
CA PRO A 73 3.85 20.98 17.20
C PRO A 73 4.59 21.37 15.91
N CYS A 74 3.87 22.04 15.01
CA CYS A 74 4.46 22.64 13.81
C CYS A 74 5.51 23.71 14.18
N ASP A 75 6.75 23.51 13.73
CA ASP A 75 7.84 24.49 13.74
C ASP A 75 7.75 25.38 12.48
N TYR A 76 7.51 26.67 12.70
CA TYR A 76 7.36 27.67 11.63
C TYR A 76 8.68 28.24 11.10
N LYS A 77 9.83 27.89 11.71
CA LYS A 77 11.14 28.46 11.39
C LYS A 77 12.09 27.42 10.79
N ASN A 78 12.11 26.21 11.33
CA ASN A 78 13.15 25.22 11.01
C ASN A 78 12.66 24.01 10.18
N GLY A 79 11.35 23.93 9.92
CA GLY A 79 10.72 22.86 9.13
C GLY A 79 10.22 21.68 9.96
N ASN A 80 9.31 20.88 9.38
CA ASN A 80 8.59 19.78 10.06
C ASN A 80 8.85 18.45 9.36
N PHE A 81 10.07 17.92 9.50
CA PHE A 81 10.42 16.64 8.89
C PHE A 81 9.72 15.49 9.62
N PHE A 82 8.59 15.06 9.06
CA PHE A 82 7.82 13.92 9.53
C PHE A 82 7.63 12.92 8.40
N LEU A 83 7.98 11.66 8.64
CA LEU A 83 7.90 10.60 7.63
C LEU A 83 6.47 10.11 7.38
N GLY A 84 5.49 10.57 8.17
CA GLY A 84 4.07 10.26 7.94
C GLY A 84 3.64 8.85 8.33
N GLY A 85 4.57 7.92 8.61
CA GLY A 85 4.29 6.50 8.85
C GLY A 85 4.96 5.92 10.09
N ALA A 86 4.96 4.58 10.17
CA ALA A 86 5.69 3.84 11.21
C ALA A 86 7.16 4.31 11.28
N PRO A 87 7.77 4.37 12.48
CA PRO A 87 9.18 4.67 12.61
C PRO A 87 10.00 3.70 11.74
N PRO A 88 10.90 4.22 10.88
CA PRO A 88 11.74 3.34 10.08
C PRO A 88 12.58 2.47 11.01
N LYS A 89 12.71 1.18 10.69
CA LYS A 89 13.66 0.31 11.40
C LYS A 89 15.04 0.94 11.26
N SER A 90 15.72 1.17 12.38
CA SER A 90 17.12 1.58 12.37
C SER A 90 17.93 0.52 11.62
N SER A 91 18.67 0.93 10.60
CA SER A 91 19.54 0.02 9.85
C SER A 91 20.59 -0.59 10.78
N SER A 92 20.54 -1.91 10.95
CA SER A 92 21.57 -2.75 11.57
C SER A 92 22.85 -2.79 10.75
#